data_AF-A0A3P7YFH8-F1
#
_entry.id   AF-A0A3P7YFH8-F1
#
_cell.length_a   1.000
_cell.length_b   1.000
_cell.length_c   1.000
_cell.angle_alpha   90.00
_cell.angle_beta   90.00
_cell.angle_gamma   90.00
#
_symmetry.space_group_name_H-M   'P 1'
#
loop_
_entity.id
_entity.type
_entity.pdbx_description
1 polymer ?
#
loop_
_entity_poly.entity_id
_entity_poly.type
_entity_poly.pdbx_seq_one_letter_code
_entity_poly.pdbx_strand_id
1 'polypeptide(L)'
;MNLRFRYFPVDLSVYFVYISNKTDRFTLDLLLIDVQYWKDRIFNWISLRNFVIAPLAEELIFRACVTFHLLPLFSSCVMLCFVSSLFFSLAHFHHVFESVKSGQDLQSAFKTSLFQVFYTTLFGTYSGFLMLRTATFSIHISSYFVYCIGNIASSIVTHSLCNFFGLPDLIGAIERAKYRWGVSGQIFAIGSHLLGLLLWAYLLYQITETKWSSSNNCRCDWY
;
A
#
# COMPACT_ATOMS: atom_id res chain seq x y z
N MET A 1 1.81 7.34 -5.84
CA MET A 1 2.66 7.00 -4.65
C MET A 1 3.95 7.83 -4.53
N ASN A 2 3.87 9.07 -4.06
CA ASN A 2 5.01 9.99 -3.88
C ASN A 2 5.75 9.66 -2.56
N LEU A 3 6.99 9.16 -2.59
CA LEU A 3 7.76 8.77 -1.37
C LEU A 3 8.07 9.94 -0.43
N ARG A 4 7.69 11.18 -0.76
CA ARG A 4 7.64 12.27 0.22
C ARG A 4 6.31 12.25 0.97
N PHE A 5 6.13 11.24 1.81
CA PHE A 5 5.28 11.35 3.01
C PHE A 5 5.97 12.28 4.04
N ARG A 6 6.23 13.54 3.66
CA ARG A 6 6.85 14.53 4.56
C ARG A 6 5.81 15.32 5.37
N TYR A 7 4.53 14.97 5.29
CA TYR A 7 3.44 15.63 6.01
C TYR A 7 2.55 14.70 6.84
N PHE A 8 2.83 13.40 6.84
CA PHE A 8 2.29 12.47 7.83
C PHE A 8 3.45 11.80 8.55
N PRO A 9 3.87 12.28 9.73
CA PRO A 9 4.56 11.45 10.69
C PRO A 9 3.49 10.54 11.29
N VAL A 10 3.09 9.50 10.55
CA VAL A 10 2.78 8.23 11.20
C VAL A 10 4.06 7.41 11.32
N ASP A 11 5.21 8.07 11.36
CA ASP A 11 6.28 7.63 12.22
C ASP A 11 5.85 7.89 13.68
N LEU A 12 4.76 7.23 14.11
CA LEU A 12 4.32 7.14 15.50
C LEU A 12 5.57 6.88 16.35
N SER A 13 6.43 6.02 15.84
CA SER A 13 7.73 5.66 16.33
C SER A 13 8.76 6.77 16.55
N VAL A 14 8.97 7.70 15.60
CA VAL A 14 9.86 8.86 15.83
C VAL A 14 9.24 9.85 16.81
N TYR A 15 7.90 10.01 16.79
CA TYR A 15 7.20 10.83 17.78
C TYR A 15 7.29 10.21 19.20
N PHE A 16 7.17 8.89 19.31
CA PHE A 16 7.35 8.10 20.54
C PHE A 16 8.77 8.27 21.09
N VAL A 17 9.80 8.21 20.25
CA VAL A 17 11.21 8.36 20.68
C VAL A 17 11.54 9.80 21.05
N TYR A 18 11.07 10.79 20.29
CA TYR A 18 11.33 12.21 20.58
C TYR A 18 10.65 12.67 21.88
N ILE A 19 9.43 12.19 22.16
CA ILE A 19 8.69 12.52 23.38
C ILE A 19 9.14 11.68 24.59
N SER A 20 9.49 10.39 24.38
CA SER A 20 10.04 9.55 25.46
C SER A 20 11.35 10.08 26.02
N ASN A 21 12.10 10.87 25.25
CA ASN A 21 13.37 11.44 25.69
C ASN A 21 13.21 12.80 26.41
N LYS A 22 11.99 13.36 26.47
CA LYS A 22 11.77 14.73 26.97
C LYS A 22 10.55 14.93 27.89
N THR A 23 9.64 13.96 28.04
CA THR A 23 8.38 14.16 28.78
C THR A 23 7.85 12.90 29.45
N ASP A 24 7.24 13.06 30.63
CA ASP A 24 6.60 12.00 31.41
C ASP A 24 5.52 11.25 30.60
N ARG A 25 5.46 9.92 30.83
CA ARG A 25 4.52 8.95 30.21
C ARG A 25 3.08 9.47 30.06
N PHE A 26 2.62 10.30 31.00
CA PHE A 26 1.27 10.85 31.07
C PHE A 26 0.91 11.73 29.85
N THR A 27 1.86 12.46 29.31
CA THR A 27 1.65 13.42 28.20
C THR A 27 1.47 12.72 26.86
N LEU A 28 2.09 11.54 26.71
CA LEU A 28 2.07 10.72 25.50
C LEU A 28 0.74 9.95 25.36
N ASP A 29 0.23 9.43 26.47
CA ASP A 29 -1.09 8.79 26.53
C ASP A 29 -2.21 9.82 26.24
N LEU A 30 -2.04 11.06 26.69
CA LEU A 30 -2.98 12.17 26.38
C LEU A 30 -3.03 12.51 24.89
N LEU A 31 -1.90 12.52 24.19
CA LEU A 31 -1.82 12.83 22.75
C LEU A 31 -2.43 11.74 21.86
N LEU A 32 -2.31 10.47 22.25
CA LEU A 32 -2.94 9.36 21.54
C LEU A 32 -4.46 9.40 21.64
N ILE A 33 -4.99 9.93 22.76
CA ILE A 33 -6.41 10.05 23.06
C ILE A 33 -6.97 11.42 22.63
N ASP A 34 -6.10 12.36 22.21
CA ASP A 34 -6.53 13.68 21.76
C ASP A 34 -7.28 13.58 20.42
N VAL A 35 -8.61 13.58 20.56
CA VAL A 35 -9.55 13.53 19.45
C VAL A 35 -9.36 14.70 18.49
N GLN A 36 -8.96 15.88 18.97
CA GLN A 36 -8.79 17.07 18.12
C GLN A 36 -7.51 16.97 17.30
N TYR A 37 -6.42 16.49 17.90
CA TYR A 37 -5.17 16.21 17.18
C TYR A 37 -5.39 15.25 16.00
N TRP A 38 -6.15 14.17 16.21
CA TRP A 38 -6.48 13.23 15.14
C TRP A 38 -7.47 13.80 14.12
N LYS A 39 -8.46 14.58 14.54
CA LYS A 39 -9.43 15.21 13.63
C LYS A 39 -8.73 16.13 12.63
N ASP A 40 -7.90 17.06 13.09
CA ASP A 40 -7.21 18.01 12.20
C ASP A 40 -6.26 17.32 11.23
N ARG A 41 -5.71 16.16 11.63
CA ARG A 41 -4.79 15.41 10.79
C ARG A 41 -5.49 14.48 9.81
N ILE A 42 -6.63 13.90 10.16
CA ILE A 42 -7.38 13.00 9.27
C ILE A 42 -8.21 13.83 8.28
N PHE A 43 -8.82 14.94 8.72
CA PHE A 43 -9.79 15.70 7.93
C PHE A 43 -9.21 16.94 7.23
N ASN A 44 -7.89 17.09 7.14
CA ASN A 44 -7.32 18.14 6.30
C ASN A 44 -7.31 17.76 4.81
N TRP A 45 -7.26 18.78 3.95
CA TRP A 45 -7.27 18.63 2.48
C TRP A 45 -6.11 17.79 1.93
N ILE A 46 -4.95 17.79 2.61
CA ILE A 46 -3.78 17.00 2.19
C ILE A 46 -4.03 15.52 2.46
N SER A 47 -4.63 15.18 3.59
CA SER A 47 -5.03 13.82 3.98
C SER A 47 -6.10 13.27 3.07
N LEU A 48 -7.15 14.07 2.79
CA LEU A 48 -8.18 13.72 1.82
C LEU A 48 -7.57 13.44 0.45
N ARG A 49 -6.65 14.30 -0.01
CA ARG A 49 -5.93 14.09 -1.26
C ARG A 49 -5.14 12.79 -1.26
N ASN A 50 -4.37 12.52 -0.20
CA ASN A 50 -3.44 11.39 -0.17
C ASN A 50 -4.13 10.03 0.08
N PHE A 51 -5.25 10.01 0.80
CA PHE A 51 -5.92 8.77 1.20
C PHE A 51 -7.19 8.47 0.42
N VAL A 52 -7.77 9.44 -0.30
CA VAL A 52 -9.00 9.22 -1.06
C VAL A 52 -8.78 9.57 -2.52
N ILE A 53 -8.44 10.83 -2.81
CA ILE A 53 -8.42 11.33 -4.19
C ILE A 53 -7.30 10.68 -5.02
N ALA A 54 -6.08 10.64 -4.49
CA ALA A 54 -4.94 10.07 -5.19
C ALA A 54 -5.09 8.55 -5.40
N PRO A 55 -5.42 7.73 -4.38
CA PRO A 55 -5.70 6.31 -4.58
C PRO A 55 -6.82 6.06 -5.59
N LEU A 56 -7.91 6.83 -5.53
CA LEU A 56 -9.03 6.71 -6.46
C LEU A 56 -8.58 6.98 -7.91
N ALA A 57 -7.88 8.10 -8.14
CA ALA A 57 -7.41 8.47 -9.47
C ALA A 57 -6.37 7.48 -10.01
N GLU A 58 -5.39 7.10 -9.20
CA GLU A 58 -4.33 6.18 -9.58
C GLU A 58 -4.92 4.79 -9.92
N GLU A 59 -5.78 4.21 -9.07
CA GLU A 59 -6.35 2.90 -9.37
C GLU A 59 -7.35 2.94 -10.52
N LEU A 60 -8.13 4.01 -10.74
CA LEU A 60 -8.98 4.13 -11.93
C LEU A 60 -8.16 4.13 -13.22
N ILE A 61 -7.09 4.93 -13.29
CA ILE A 61 -6.27 5.01 -14.49
C ILE A 61 -5.54 3.69 -14.73
N PHE A 62 -4.85 3.16 -13.71
CA PHE A 62 -3.98 2.01 -13.91
C PHE A 62 -4.70 0.66 -13.84
N ARG A 63 -5.75 0.53 -13.02
CA ARG A 63 -6.49 -0.75 -12.89
C ARG A 63 -7.74 -0.85 -13.74
N ALA A 64 -8.50 0.22 -13.91
CA ALA A 64 -9.61 0.17 -14.85
C ALA A 64 -9.13 0.39 -16.28
N CYS A 65 -8.41 1.48 -16.58
CA CYS A 65 -8.09 1.79 -17.96
C CYS A 65 -6.91 0.99 -18.52
N VAL A 66 -5.75 0.95 -17.86
CA VAL A 66 -4.55 0.27 -18.39
C VAL A 66 -4.75 -1.25 -18.40
N THR A 67 -5.18 -1.86 -17.29
CA THR A 67 -5.44 -3.31 -17.26
C THR A 67 -6.48 -3.75 -18.29
N PHE A 68 -7.52 -2.96 -18.56
CA PHE A 68 -8.51 -3.26 -19.60
C PHE A 68 -7.87 -3.42 -20.98
N HIS A 69 -6.96 -2.52 -21.35
CA HIS A 69 -6.25 -2.59 -22.63
C HIS A 69 -5.24 -3.75 -22.68
N LEU A 70 -4.69 -4.15 -21.53
CA LEU A 70 -3.77 -5.29 -21.43
C LEU A 70 -4.49 -6.64 -21.37
N LEU A 71 -5.72 -6.70 -20.87
CA LEU A 71 -6.50 -7.94 -20.70
C LEU A 71 -6.54 -8.84 -21.96
N PRO A 72 -6.78 -8.34 -23.19
CA PRO A 72 -6.77 -9.22 -24.37
C PRO A 72 -5.38 -9.72 -24.78
N LEU A 73 -4.30 -9.14 -24.24
CA LEU A 73 -2.92 -9.47 -24.59
C LEU A 73 -2.32 -10.57 -23.70
N PHE A 74 -2.93 -10.85 -22.53
CA PHE A 74 -2.39 -11.78 -21.55
C PHE A 74 -3.38 -12.90 -21.24
N SER A 75 -2.94 -14.14 -21.45
CA SER A 75 -3.65 -15.33 -20.99
C SER A 75 -3.40 -15.63 -19.51
N SER A 76 -2.32 -15.14 -18.90
CA SER A 76 -2.01 -15.35 -17.49
C SER A 76 -2.43 -14.14 -16.66
N CYS A 77 -3.29 -14.33 -15.64
CA CYS A 77 -3.69 -13.26 -14.73
C CYS A 77 -2.51 -12.73 -13.90
N VAL A 78 -1.55 -13.60 -13.57
CA VAL A 78 -0.32 -13.21 -12.86
C VAL A 78 0.48 -12.23 -13.72
N MET A 79 0.68 -12.56 -15.00
CA MET A 79 1.42 -11.69 -15.92
C MET A 79 0.68 -10.38 -16.18
N LEU A 80 -0.65 -10.42 -16.31
CA LEU A 80 -1.48 -9.23 -16.43
C LEU A 80 -1.33 -8.29 -15.21
N CYS A 81 -1.38 -8.84 -13.99
CA CYS A 81 -1.17 -8.08 -12.76
C CYS A 81 0.23 -7.49 -12.68
N PHE A 82 1.25 -8.25 -13.05
CA PHE A 82 2.64 -7.79 -13.02
C PHE A 82 2.90 -6.67 -14.03
N VAL A 83 2.50 -6.85 -15.31
CA VAL A 83 2.75 -5.88 -16.38
C VAL A 83 1.95 -4.60 -16.17
N SER A 84 0.67 -4.68 -15.79
CA SER A 84 -0.12 -3.48 -15.46
C SER A 84 0.51 -2.69 -14.30
N SER A 85 1.07 -3.39 -13.32
CA SER A 85 1.76 -2.79 -12.17
C SER A 85 3.12 -2.21 -12.52
N LEU A 86 3.78 -2.72 -13.55
CA LEU A 86 4.99 -2.13 -14.08
C LEU A 86 4.70 -0.77 -14.72
N PHE A 87 3.60 -0.62 -15.48
CA PHE A 87 3.20 0.71 -15.98
C PHE A 87 2.91 1.70 -14.84
N PHE A 88 2.21 1.23 -13.80
CA PHE A 88 1.96 2.02 -12.59
C PHE A 88 3.25 2.46 -11.90
N SER A 89 4.20 1.56 -11.68
CA SER A 89 5.45 1.88 -11.00
C SER A 89 6.37 2.75 -11.84
N LEU A 90 6.50 2.49 -13.14
CA LEU A 90 7.34 3.29 -14.05
C LEU A 90 6.88 4.74 -14.15
N ALA A 91 5.58 5.02 -14.00
CA ALA A 91 5.07 6.38 -13.95
C ALA A 91 5.71 7.20 -12.80
N HIS A 92 6.20 6.54 -11.74
CA HIS A 92 6.86 7.18 -10.59
C HIS A 92 8.32 7.57 -10.83
N PHE A 93 8.93 7.17 -11.95
CA PHE A 93 10.29 7.62 -12.27
C PHE A 93 10.41 9.14 -12.39
N HIS A 94 9.32 9.88 -12.61
CA HIS A 94 9.32 11.34 -12.60
C HIS A 94 9.82 11.93 -11.26
N HIS A 95 9.75 11.18 -10.15
CA HIS A 95 10.30 11.63 -8.86
C HIS A 95 11.82 11.78 -8.85
N VAL A 96 12.55 11.15 -9.78
CA VAL A 96 13.99 11.42 -9.96
C VAL A 96 14.19 12.90 -10.28
N PHE A 97 13.42 13.44 -11.22
CA PHE A 97 13.50 14.83 -11.62
C PHE A 97 13.16 15.77 -10.47
N GLU A 98 12.10 15.48 -9.71
CA GLU A 98 11.70 16.28 -8.54
C GLU A 98 12.77 16.27 -7.44
N SER A 99 13.40 15.11 -7.23
CA SER A 99 14.45 14.90 -6.23
C SER A 99 15.72 15.69 -6.58
N VAL A 100 16.15 15.61 -7.84
CA VAL A 100 17.30 16.37 -8.36
C VAL A 100 17.03 17.87 -8.30
N LYS A 101 15.83 18.31 -8.72
CA LYS A 101 15.42 19.72 -8.62
C LYS A 101 15.38 20.23 -7.18
N SER A 102 15.14 19.35 -6.22
CA SER A 102 15.18 19.67 -4.78
C SER A 102 16.60 19.69 -4.19
N GLY A 103 17.64 19.52 -5.01
CA GLY A 103 19.04 19.54 -4.58
C GLY A 103 19.61 18.19 -4.13
N GLN A 104 18.91 17.08 -4.36
CA GLN A 104 19.49 15.74 -4.12
C GLN A 104 20.43 15.37 -5.26
N ASP A 105 21.53 14.68 -4.95
CA ASP A 105 22.43 14.19 -5.98
C ASP A 105 21.72 13.14 -6.87
N LEU A 106 22.12 13.08 -8.15
CA LEU A 106 21.46 12.22 -9.13
C LEU A 106 21.53 10.74 -8.76
N GLN A 107 22.65 10.28 -8.18
CA GLN A 107 22.82 8.88 -7.83
C GLN A 107 21.89 8.47 -6.70
N SER A 108 21.75 9.29 -5.66
CA SER A 108 20.82 9.08 -4.55
C SER A 108 19.37 9.18 -5.02
N ALA A 109 19.03 10.20 -5.82
CA ALA A 109 17.69 10.36 -6.39
C ALA A 109 17.28 9.13 -7.22
N PHE A 110 18.22 8.61 -8.03
CA PHE A 110 18.01 7.40 -8.81
C PHE A 110 17.83 6.17 -7.93
N LYS A 111 18.70 5.94 -6.93
CA LYS A 111 18.59 4.81 -5.99
C LYS A 111 17.25 4.82 -5.25
N THR A 112 16.83 5.97 -4.74
CA THR A 112 15.53 6.13 -4.06
C THR A 112 14.37 5.81 -4.99
N SER A 113 14.40 6.33 -6.22
CA SER A 113 13.33 6.10 -7.19
C SER A 113 13.32 4.64 -7.69
N LEU A 114 14.47 4.00 -7.82
CA LEU A 114 14.55 2.59 -8.16
C LEU A 114 13.92 1.71 -7.07
N PHE A 115 14.20 2.00 -5.80
CA PHE A 115 13.55 1.33 -4.68
C PHE A 115 12.03 1.58 -4.67
N GLN A 116 11.60 2.80 -4.97
CA GLN A 116 10.20 3.16 -5.12
C GLN A 116 9.51 2.33 -6.20
N VAL A 117 10.10 2.24 -7.38
CA VAL A 117 9.56 1.49 -8.52
C VAL A 117 9.48 0.01 -8.20
N PHE A 118 10.50 -0.56 -7.55
CA PHE A 118 10.48 -1.95 -7.12
C PHE A 118 9.32 -2.23 -6.15
N TYR A 119 9.21 -1.46 -5.07
CA TYR A 119 8.17 -1.66 -4.08
C TYR A 119 6.76 -1.40 -4.62
N THR A 120 6.58 -0.34 -5.42
CA THR A 120 5.29 -0.03 -6.07
C THR A 120 4.88 -1.08 -7.09
N THR A 121 5.82 -1.77 -7.74
CA THR A 121 5.51 -2.91 -8.61
C THR A 121 4.97 -4.09 -7.81
N LEU A 122 5.58 -4.43 -6.67
CA LEU A 122 5.10 -5.49 -5.78
C LEU A 122 3.71 -5.16 -5.22
N PHE A 123 3.55 -3.95 -4.67
CA PHE A 123 2.27 -3.45 -4.18
C PHE A 123 1.21 -3.48 -5.29
N GLY A 124 1.56 -2.99 -6.47
CA GLY A 124 0.65 -2.95 -7.58
C GLY A 124 0.20 -4.36 -8.00
N THR A 125 1.13 -5.31 -8.05
CA THR A 125 0.83 -6.69 -8.42
C THR A 125 -0.13 -7.32 -7.41
N TYR A 126 0.09 -7.05 -6.12
CA TYR A 126 -0.82 -7.45 -5.05
C TYR A 126 -2.21 -6.79 -5.15
N SER A 127 -2.27 -5.48 -5.41
CA SER A 127 -3.52 -4.74 -5.62
C SER A 127 -4.31 -5.31 -6.81
N GLY A 128 -3.64 -5.55 -7.94
CA GLY A 128 -4.23 -6.17 -9.13
C GLY A 128 -4.73 -7.59 -8.86
N PHE A 129 -3.96 -8.38 -8.09
CA PHE A 129 -4.38 -9.72 -7.65
C PHE A 129 -5.69 -9.65 -6.85
N LEU A 130 -5.77 -8.76 -5.86
CA LEU A 130 -6.99 -8.59 -5.05
C LEU A 130 -8.18 -8.19 -5.92
N MET A 131 -8.00 -7.23 -6.83
CA MET A 131 -9.06 -6.75 -7.70
C MET A 131 -9.66 -7.88 -8.57
N LEU A 132 -8.80 -8.65 -9.23
CA LEU A 132 -9.24 -9.73 -10.11
C LEU A 132 -9.84 -10.91 -9.31
N ARG A 133 -9.38 -11.16 -8.08
CA ARG A 133 -9.89 -12.25 -7.22
C ARG A 133 -11.17 -11.90 -6.47
N THR A 134 -11.36 -10.64 -6.08
CA THR A 134 -12.53 -10.19 -5.28
C THR A 134 -13.73 -9.75 -6.13
N ALA A 135 -13.67 -9.97 -7.45
CA ALA A 135 -14.71 -9.67 -8.43
C ALA A 135 -16.11 -10.24 -8.10
N THR A 136 -16.20 -11.26 -7.25
CA THR A 136 -17.43 -12.01 -6.98
C THR A 136 -18.37 -11.38 -5.94
N PHE A 137 -17.95 -10.36 -5.18
CA PHE A 137 -18.79 -9.73 -4.16
C PHE A 137 -19.58 -8.50 -4.66
N SER A 138 -19.27 -7.99 -5.86
CA SER A 138 -19.93 -6.81 -6.41
C SER A 138 -21.09 -7.23 -7.31
N ILE A 139 -22.30 -6.90 -6.84
CA ILE A 139 -23.54 -6.58 -7.56
C ILE A 139 -23.53 -7.00 -9.05
N HIS A 140 -24.47 -7.85 -9.45
CA HIS A 140 -24.81 -8.14 -10.85
C HIS A 140 -25.01 -6.85 -11.66
N ILE A 141 -23.92 -6.27 -12.17
CA ILE A 141 -23.93 -5.19 -13.14
C ILE A 141 -23.78 -5.87 -14.50
N SER A 142 -24.79 -5.72 -15.34
CA SER A 142 -24.92 -6.40 -16.66
C SER A 142 -23.84 -6.04 -17.69
N SER A 143 -22.84 -5.25 -17.33
CA SER A 143 -21.75 -4.84 -18.20
C SER A 143 -20.57 -5.80 -18.04
N TYR A 144 -20.27 -6.58 -19.09
CA TYR A 144 -19.10 -7.46 -19.19
C TYR A 144 -17.78 -6.79 -18.76
N PHE A 145 -17.67 -5.48 -19.00
CA PHE A 145 -16.57 -4.61 -18.54
C PHE A 145 -16.37 -4.62 -17.01
N VAL A 146 -17.44 -4.44 -16.24
CA VAL A 146 -17.38 -4.39 -14.77
C VAL A 146 -17.11 -5.77 -14.18
N TYR A 147 -17.67 -6.80 -14.80
CA TYR A 147 -17.46 -8.18 -14.40
C TYR A 147 -15.98 -8.60 -14.52
N CYS A 148 -15.28 -8.14 -15.56
CA CYS A 148 -13.90 -8.56 -15.80
C CYS A 148 -12.78 -7.73 -15.21
N ILE A 149 -13.05 -6.49 -14.85
CA ILE A 149 -12.08 -5.71 -14.08
C ILE A 149 -12.13 -6.15 -12.62
N GLY A 150 -13.26 -6.67 -12.13
CA GLY A 150 -13.41 -7.13 -10.75
C GLY A 150 -13.68 -5.98 -9.79
N ASN A 151 -13.41 -6.19 -8.49
CA ASN A 151 -13.77 -5.19 -7.48
C ASN A 151 -12.66 -4.14 -7.33
N ILE A 152 -12.73 -3.07 -8.11
CA ILE A 152 -11.78 -1.95 -8.00
C ILE A 152 -11.75 -1.33 -6.59
N ALA A 153 -12.83 -1.45 -5.82
CA ALA A 153 -12.85 -0.95 -4.44
C ALA A 153 -11.82 -1.68 -3.57
N SER A 154 -11.52 -2.96 -3.83
CA SER A 154 -10.45 -3.66 -3.09
C SER A 154 -9.10 -2.98 -3.32
N SER A 155 -8.77 -2.68 -4.58
CA SER A 155 -7.55 -1.96 -4.94
C SER A 155 -7.47 -0.57 -4.31
N ILE A 156 -8.55 0.20 -4.38
CA ILE A 156 -8.60 1.56 -3.81
C ILE A 156 -8.40 1.50 -2.30
N VAL A 157 -9.08 0.58 -1.59
CA VAL A 157 -8.94 0.42 -0.14
C VAL A 157 -7.53 -0.02 0.21
N THR A 158 -6.98 -1.03 -0.46
CA THR A 158 -5.61 -1.50 -0.20
C THR A 158 -4.58 -0.40 -0.47
N HIS A 159 -4.73 0.38 -1.54
CA HIS A 159 -3.87 1.54 -1.82
C HIS A 159 -4.00 2.59 -0.71
N SER A 160 -5.21 2.94 -0.32
CA SER A 160 -5.45 3.93 0.74
C SER A 160 -4.80 3.50 2.06
N LEU A 161 -4.93 2.22 2.42
CA LEU A 161 -4.27 1.64 3.59
C LEU A 161 -2.74 1.63 3.46
N CYS A 162 -2.19 1.30 2.29
CA CYS A 162 -0.76 1.35 2.05
C CYS A 162 -0.20 2.78 2.10
N ASN A 163 -0.96 3.78 1.62
CA ASN A 163 -0.59 5.20 1.79
C ASN A 163 -0.67 5.64 3.26
N PHE A 164 -1.58 5.05 4.04
CA PHE A 164 -1.73 5.35 5.45
C PHE A 164 -0.61 4.74 6.32
N PHE A 165 -0.32 3.45 6.15
CA PHE A 165 0.69 2.73 6.94
C PHE A 165 2.11 2.94 6.41
N GLY A 166 2.27 3.13 5.10
CA GLY A 166 3.57 3.17 4.46
C GLY A 166 4.31 1.82 4.50
N LEU A 167 5.61 1.89 4.23
CA LEU A 167 6.52 0.76 4.39
C LEU A 167 6.78 0.51 5.88
N PRO A 168 6.79 -0.75 6.34
CA PRO A 168 7.14 -1.05 7.72
C PRO A 168 8.60 -0.65 7.99
N ASP A 169 8.82 0.16 9.03
CA ASP A 169 10.15 0.49 9.55
C ASP A 169 10.64 -0.65 10.46
N LEU A 170 11.13 -1.74 9.87
CA LEU A 170 11.61 -2.90 10.63
C LEU A 170 12.75 -2.54 11.58
N ILE A 171 13.73 -1.76 11.10
CA ILE A 171 14.94 -1.44 11.86
C ILE A 171 14.56 -0.61 13.08
N GLY A 172 13.83 0.49 12.88
CA GLY A 172 13.42 1.30 14.01
C GLY A 172 12.46 0.55 14.92
N ALA A 173 11.58 -0.33 14.41
CA ALA A 173 10.69 -1.12 15.27
C ALA A 173 11.47 -2.03 16.21
N ILE A 174 12.51 -2.69 15.70
CA ILE A 174 13.42 -3.54 16.48
C ILE A 174 14.20 -2.70 17.50
N GLU A 175 14.73 -1.54 17.10
CA GLU A 175 15.49 -0.66 18.00
C GLU A 175 14.61 -0.11 19.14
N ARG A 176 13.39 0.33 18.83
CA ARG A 176 12.43 0.81 19.84
C ARG A 176 12.03 -0.29 20.80
N ALA A 177 11.77 -1.49 20.29
CA ALA A 177 11.42 -2.63 21.14
C ALA A 177 12.60 -3.05 22.03
N LYS A 178 13.84 -2.98 21.50
CA LYS A 178 15.08 -3.18 22.29
C LYS A 178 15.18 -2.18 23.43
N TYR A 179 14.97 -0.90 23.13
CA TYR A 179 15.08 0.16 24.12
C TYR A 179 14.03 0.00 25.23
N ARG A 180 12.80 -0.41 24.87
CA ARG A 180 11.69 -0.52 25.81
C ARG A 180 11.76 -1.78 26.67
N TRP A 181 11.96 -2.96 26.08
CA TRP A 181 11.86 -4.28 26.74
C TRP A 181 13.13 -5.12 26.61
N GLY A 182 14.26 -4.56 26.16
CA GLY A 182 15.50 -5.29 25.98
C GLY A 182 15.42 -6.33 24.86
N VAL A 183 16.18 -7.43 25.00
CA VAL A 183 16.27 -8.49 23.98
C VAL A 183 14.91 -9.17 23.75
N SER A 184 14.08 -9.33 24.78
CA SER A 184 12.73 -9.91 24.63
C SER A 184 11.81 -9.03 23.76
N GLY A 185 11.94 -7.69 23.87
CA GLY A 185 11.27 -6.75 22.98
C GLY A 185 11.67 -6.92 21.52
N GLN A 186 12.97 -7.10 21.25
CA GLN A 186 13.44 -7.34 19.88
C GLN A 186 12.87 -8.62 19.29
N ILE A 187 12.88 -9.72 20.06
CA ILE A 187 12.33 -11.01 19.63
C ILE A 187 10.83 -10.87 19.35
N PHE A 188 10.08 -10.15 20.19
CA PHE A 188 8.66 -9.89 19.98
C PHE A 188 8.40 -9.05 18.72
N ALA A 189 9.19 -8.00 18.48
CA ALA A 189 9.06 -7.15 17.29
C ALA A 189 9.34 -7.94 16.00
N ILE A 190 10.41 -8.74 15.98
CA ILE A 190 10.73 -9.60 14.83
C ILE A 190 9.65 -10.67 14.65
N GLY A 191 9.26 -11.33 15.74
CA GLY A 191 8.26 -12.39 15.74
C GLY A 191 6.90 -11.92 15.23
N SER A 192 6.44 -10.73 15.63
CA SER A 192 5.17 -10.16 15.16
C SER A 192 5.16 -9.81 13.66
N HIS A 193 6.27 -9.28 13.12
CA HIS A 193 6.39 -9.01 11.68
C HIS A 193 6.43 -10.31 10.87
N LEU A 194 7.20 -11.30 11.30
CA LEU A 194 7.28 -12.60 10.64
C LEU A 194 5.94 -13.33 10.71
N LEU A 195 5.29 -13.35 11.87
CA LEU A 195 3.98 -13.96 12.04
C LEU A 195 2.94 -13.28 11.16
N GLY A 196 2.92 -11.95 11.11
CA GLY A 196 2.01 -11.20 10.24
C GLY A 196 2.21 -11.54 8.75
N LEU A 197 3.46 -11.61 8.29
CA LEU A 197 3.78 -11.98 6.90
C LEU A 197 3.37 -13.42 6.58
N LEU A 198 3.66 -14.36 7.47
CA LEU A 198 3.31 -15.78 7.31
C LEU A 198 1.79 -15.98 7.31
N LEU A 199 1.08 -15.35 8.24
CA LEU A 199 -0.38 -15.39 8.28
C LEU A 199 -1.00 -14.77 7.04
N TRP A 200 -0.49 -13.62 6.59
CA TRP A 200 -0.93 -13.00 5.35
C TRP A 200 -0.71 -13.94 4.15
N ALA A 201 0.48 -14.53 4.00
CA ALA A 201 0.78 -15.42 2.88
C ALA A 201 -0.10 -16.68 2.89
N TYR A 202 -0.34 -17.26 4.07
CA TYR A 202 -1.19 -18.43 4.24
C TYR A 202 -2.67 -18.14 3.95
N LEU A 203 -3.18 -17.02 4.47
CA LEU A 203 -4.59 -16.66 4.36
C LEU A 203 -4.95 -15.99 3.03
N LEU A 204 -3.97 -15.45 2.30
CA LEU A 204 -4.22 -14.65 1.09
C LEU A 204 -5.05 -15.42 0.07
N TYR A 205 -4.68 -16.66 -0.27
CA TYR A 205 -5.41 -17.43 -1.27
C TYR A 205 -6.78 -17.91 -0.74
N GLN A 206 -6.85 -18.28 0.54
CA GLN A 206 -8.07 -18.79 1.18
C GLN A 206 -9.17 -17.73 1.29
N ILE A 207 -8.81 -16.52 1.72
CA ILE A 207 -9.76 -15.42 1.91
C ILE A 207 -10.18 -14.80 0.57
N THR A 208 -9.32 -14.90 -0.45
CA THR A 208 -9.62 -14.41 -1.81
C THR A 208 -10.19 -15.49 -2.72
N GLU A 209 -10.47 -16.69 -2.21
CA GLU A 209 -11.16 -17.75 -2.95
C GLU A 209 -12.67 -17.50 -2.91
N THR A 210 -13.26 -17.29 -4.09
CA THR A 210 -14.69 -17.07 -4.22
C THR A 210 -15.38 -18.37 -4.60
N LYS A 211 -16.06 -19.01 -3.63
CA LYS A 211 -16.85 -20.24 -3.84
C LYS A 211 -17.99 -20.10 -4.87
N TRP A 212 -18.23 -18.90 -5.41
CA TRP A 212 -19.35 -18.55 -6.29
C TRP A 212 -18.90 -18.12 -7.70
N SER A 213 -17.69 -18.47 -8.16
CA SER A 213 -17.28 -18.11 -9.53
C SER A 213 -18.01 -18.95 -10.57
N SER A 214 -19.04 -18.39 -11.19
CA SER A 214 -19.69 -18.99 -12.38
C SER A 214 -18.71 -18.99 -13.57
N SER A 215 -18.82 -20.02 -14.41
CA SER A 215 -17.89 -20.42 -15.48
C SER A 215 -17.74 -19.46 -16.67
N ASN A 216 -18.24 -18.23 -16.60
CA ASN A 216 -18.08 -17.24 -17.68
C ASN A 216 -16.86 -16.34 -17.43
N ASN A 217 -15.71 -17.00 -17.27
CA ASN A 217 -14.46 -16.42 -16.86
C ASN A 217 -13.97 -15.30 -17.78
N CYS A 218 -13.41 -14.29 -17.15
CA CYS A 218 -12.53 -13.33 -17.80
C CYS A 218 -11.32 -14.07 -18.35
N ARG A 219 -10.85 -13.63 -19.52
CA ARG A 219 -9.94 -14.38 -20.43
C ARG A 219 -8.59 -14.83 -19.86
N CYS A 220 -8.27 -14.53 -18.60
CA CYS A 220 -6.99 -14.90 -18.01
C CYS A 220 -7.12 -16.07 -17.03
N ASP A 221 -6.14 -16.95 -17.05
CA ASP A 221 -6.00 -18.09 -16.16
C ASP A 221 -5.03 -17.76 -15.02
N TRP A 222 -5.32 -18.28 -13.82
CA TRP A 222 -4.42 -18.17 -12.67
C TRP A 222 -3.39 -19.29 -12.62
N TYR A 223 -3.61 -20.36 -13.39
CA TYR A 223 -2.84 -21.60 -13.41
C TYR A 223 -1.96 -21.73 -14.66
#